data_AF-A0A9D6L322-F1
#
_entry.id   AF-A0A9D6L322-F1
#
_cell.length_a   1.000
_cell.length_b   1.000
_cell.length_c   1.000
_cell.angle_alpha   90.00
_cell.angle_beta   90.00
_cell.angle_gamma   90.00
#
_symmetry.space_group_name_H-M   'P 1'
#
loop_
_entity.id
_entity.type
_entity.pdbx_description
1 polymer ?
#
loop_
_entity_poly.entity_id
_entity_poly.type
_entity_poly.pdbx_seq_one_letter_code
_entity_poly.pdbx_strand_id
1 'polypeptide(L)' 'MASLNEMISTGQICCCLRAKTMFYQVEGMEQAGDPSVAESRTYGNLWCSQTQSVLGPDGQAVDMEQCRPGRGCCETA' A
#
# COMPACT_ATOMS: atom_id res chain seq x y z
N MET A 1 0.84 -13.75 0.34
CA MET A 1 -0.08 -12.60 0.22
C MET A 1 0.00 -12.07 -1.21
N ALA A 2 -1.12 -11.64 -1.79
CA ALA A 2 -1.16 -11.05 -3.13
C ALA A 2 -0.42 -9.70 -3.15
N SER A 3 0.22 -9.36 -4.26
CA SER A 3 0.91 -8.07 -4.38
C SER A 3 -0.09 -6.91 -4.49
N LEU A 4 0.30 -5.67 -4.14
CA LEU A 4 -0.54 -4.48 -4.35
C LEU A 4 -1.03 -4.38 -5.80
N ASN A 5 -0.15 -4.66 -6.76
CA ASN A 5 -0.50 -4.67 -8.18
C ASN A 5 -1.53 -5.74 -8.51
N GLU A 6 -1.42 -6.94 -7.94
CA GLU A 6 -2.39 -8.01 -8.13
C GLU A 6 -3.77 -7.61 -7.60
N MET A 7 -3.84 -7.03 -6.40
CA MET A 7 -5.09 -6.54 -5.82
C MET A 7 -5.71 -5.37 -6.61
N ILE A 8 -4.89 -4.51 -7.22
CA ILE A 8 -5.37 -3.46 -8.13
C ILE A 8 -5.95 -4.10 -9.40
N SER A 9 -5.25 -5.06 -10.01
CA SER A 9 -5.68 -5.73 -11.24
C SER A 9 -6.93 -6.59 -11.07
N THR A 10 -7.18 -7.13 -9.87
CA THR A 10 -8.42 -7.87 -9.55
C THR A 10 -9.56 -6.96 -9.07
N GLY A 11 -9.35 -5.64 -9.02
CA GLY A 11 -10.35 -4.67 -8.57
C GLY A 11 -10.68 -4.74 -7.07
N GLN A 12 -9.84 -5.40 -6.26
CA GLN A 12 -10.06 -5.53 -4.82
C GLN A 12 -9.76 -4.24 -4.05
N ILE A 13 -8.87 -3.39 -4.58
CA ILE A 13 -8.50 -2.09 -4.02
C ILE A 13 -8.49 -1.01 -5.10
N CYS A 14 -8.46 0.25 -4.68
CA CYS A 14 -8.45 1.41 -5.56
C CYS A 14 -7.20 1.43 -6.47
N CYS A 15 -7.39 1.66 -7.76
CA CYS A 15 -6.32 1.81 -8.74
C CYS A 15 -5.48 3.07 -8.52
N CYS A 16 -5.95 4.01 -7.69
CA CYS A 16 -5.20 5.19 -7.27
C CYS A 16 -4.31 4.94 -6.04
N LEU A 17 -4.42 3.79 -5.38
CA LEU A 17 -3.57 3.46 -4.24
C LEU A 17 -2.15 3.14 -4.73
N ARG A 18 -1.16 3.76 -4.12
CA ARG A 18 0.25 3.51 -4.42
C ARG A 18 0.99 3.24 -3.10
N ALA A 19 2.10 2.52 -3.19
CA ALA A 19 3.02 2.31 -2.08
C ALA A 19 4.39 2.88 -2.45
N LYS A 20 5.08 3.51 -1.49
CA LYS A 20 6.50 3.83 -1.64
C LYS A 20 7.30 2.87 -0.77
N THR A 21 7.93 1.89 -1.38
CA THR A 21 8.83 0.97 -0.66
C THR A 21 10.27 1.51 -0.70
N MET A 22 10.99 1.30 0.39
CA MET A 22 12.42 1.61 0.48
C MET A 22 13.15 0.30 0.80
N PHE A 23 14.20 0.02 0.04
CA PHE A 23 15.11 -1.08 0.36
C PHE A 23 16.12 -0.58 1.38
N TYR A 24 16.10 -1.16 2.59
CA TYR A 24 17.13 -0.91 3.59
C TYR A 24 18.15 -2.03 3.54
N GLN A 25 19.35 -1.73 3.06
CA GLN A 25 20.50 -2.62 3.21
C GLN A 25 21.02 -2.42 4.64
N VAL A 26 20.70 -3.36 5.53
CA VAL A 26 21.19 -3.32 6.92
C VAL A 26 22.44 -4.20 6.99
N GLU A 27 23.61 -3.57 7.04
CA GLU A 27 24.86 -4.28 7.27
C GLU A 27 24.83 -4.93 8.66
N GLY A 28 25.09 -6.24 8.75
CA GLY A 28 25.13 -7.00 10.01
C GLY A 28 23.86 -7.79 10.38
N MET A 29 22.79 -7.73 9.58
CA MET A 29 21.66 -8.67 9.68
C MET A 29 21.84 -9.84 8.70
N GLU A 30 22.84 -10.66 8.95
CA GLU A 30 23.00 -11.95 8.24
C GLU A 30 21.92 -12.96 8.67
N GLN A 31 21.15 -12.64 9.70
CA GLN A 31 20.05 -13.44 10.22
C GLN A 31 18.94 -12.51 10.72
N ALA A 32 17.89 -12.32 9.92
CA ALA A 32 16.62 -11.81 10.42
C ALA A 32 15.49 -12.53 9.68
N GLY A 33 15.37 -13.83 9.98
CA GLY A 33 14.12 -14.58 9.81
C GLY A 33 13.08 -14.15 10.84
N ASP A 34 12.97 -12.84 11.12
CA ASP A 34 11.90 -12.28 11.93
C ASP A 34 10.79 -11.80 10.98
N PRO A 35 9.67 -12.53 10.89
CA PRO A 35 8.59 -12.20 9.97
C PRO A 35 7.96 -10.83 10.27
N SER A 36 8.03 -10.32 11.51
CA SER A 36 7.44 -9.01 11.85
C SER A 36 8.18 -7.83 11.21
N VAL A 37 9.50 -7.97 11.03
CA VAL A 37 10.33 -6.97 10.36
C VAL A 37 10.11 -7.01 8.84
N ALA A 38 9.77 -8.17 8.28
CA ALA A 38 9.40 -8.31 6.87
C ALA A 38 8.01 -7.69 6.58
N GLU A 39 7.05 -7.81 7.50
CA GLU A 39 5.69 -7.30 7.31
C GLU A 39 5.64 -5.76 7.27
N SER A 40 6.37 -5.07 8.16
CA SER A 40 6.51 -3.60 8.10
C SER A 40 7.33 -3.09 6.89
N ARG A 41 8.05 -3.98 6.18
CA ARG A 41 8.82 -3.65 4.96
C ARG A 41 8.03 -3.90 3.67
N THR A 42 6.91 -4.62 3.72
CA THR A 42 6.25 -5.12 2.50
C THR A 42 5.53 -3.99 1.74
N TYR A 43 4.97 -3.01 2.44
CA TYR A 43 4.50 -1.75 1.85
C TYR A 43 4.85 -0.61 2.80
N GLY A 44 5.69 0.33 2.36
CA GLY A 44 5.91 1.57 3.12
C GLY A 44 4.63 2.44 3.16
N ASN A 45 4.77 3.73 3.47
CA ASN A 45 3.62 4.64 3.48
C ASN A 45 2.82 4.53 2.17
N LEU A 46 1.50 4.35 2.32
CA LEU A 46 0.55 4.34 1.22
C LEU A 46 0.11 5.78 0.93
N TRP A 47 -0.19 6.05 -0.32
CA TRP A 47 -0.61 7.36 -0.81
C TRP A 47 -1.62 7.23 -1.95
N CYS A 48 -2.50 8.22 -2.08
CA CYS A 48 -3.39 8.33 -3.23
C CYS A 48 -2.68 9.09 -4.35
N SER A 49 -2.69 8.54 -5.57
CA SER A 49 -2.08 9.20 -6.74
C SER A 49 -2.81 10.48 -7.16
N GLN A 50 -4.09 10.64 -6.82
CA GLN A 50 -4.83 11.86 -7.14
C GLN A 50 -4.45 13.03 -6.23
N THR A 51 -4.39 12.81 -4.92
CA THR A 51 -4.08 13.85 -3.93
C THR A 51 -2.59 13.97 -3.62
N GLN A 52 -1.79 12.98 -4.05
CA GLN A 52 -0.38 12.84 -3.70
C GLN A 52 -0.13 12.87 -2.19
N SER A 53 -1.08 12.34 -1.41
CA SER A 53 -1.11 12.40 0.05
C SER A 53 -1.56 11.07 0.67
N VAL A 54 -1.36 10.93 1.98
CA VAL A 54 -1.89 9.83 2.81
C VAL A 54 -3.41 9.95 3.04
N LEU A 55 -4.01 11.06 2.61
CA LEU A 55 -5.45 11.28 2.63
C LEU A 55 -5.99 11.28 1.19
N GLY A 56 -7.11 10.59 0.98
CA GLY A 56 -7.84 10.60 -0.29
C GLY A 56 -8.61 11.91 -0.52
N PRO A 57 -9.24 12.07 -1.70
CA PRO A 57 -10.07 13.25 -2.02
C PRO A 57 -11.26 13.46 -1.08
N ASP A 58 -11.70 12.40 -0.42
CA ASP A 58 -12.75 12.37 0.60
C ASP A 58 -12.23 12.72 2.02
N GLY A 59 -10.95 13.06 2.15
CA GLY A 59 -10.30 13.41 3.41
C GLY A 59 -10.01 12.22 4.33
N GLN A 60 -10.31 10.99 3.91
CA GLN A 60 -10.08 9.79 4.71
C GLN A 60 -8.71 9.16 4.39
N ALA A 61 -8.13 8.47 5.37
CA ALA A 61 -6.83 7.81 5.22
C ALA A 61 -6.82 6.79 4.07
N VAL A 62 -5.64 6.59 3.50
CA VAL A 62 -5.42 5.62 2.41
C VAL A 62 -4.66 4.43 2.97
N ASP A 63 -5.33 3.29 3.02
CA ASP A 63 -4.76 2.02 3.42
C ASP A 63 -5.37 0.87 2.62
N MET A 64 -4.80 -0.32 2.70
CA MET A 64 -5.26 -1.51 1.95
C MET A 64 -6.63 -2.01 2.41
N GLU A 65 -7.07 -1.66 3.61
CA GLU A 65 -8.38 -2.03 4.16
C GLU A 65 -9.45 -0.98 3.88
N GLN A 66 -9.13 0.28 3.57
CA GLN A 66 -10.15 1.31 3.39
C GLN A 66 -10.19 1.83 1.97
N CYS A 67 -9.06 1.85 1.25
CA CYS A 67 -8.99 2.35 -0.12
C CYS A 67 -9.44 1.28 -1.12
N ARG A 68 -10.73 0.93 -1.08
CA ARG A 68 -11.35 -0.18 -1.83
C ARG A 68 -12.71 0.21 -2.43
N PRO A 69 -13.33 -0.64 -3.28
CA PRO A 69 -14.63 -0.35 -3.88
C PRO A 69 -15.69 -0.06 -2.82
N GLY A 70 -16.52 0.94 -3.05
CA GLY A 70 -17.50 1.44 -2.09
C GLY A 70 -17.16 2.81 -1.51
N ARG A 71 -15.89 3.26 -1.57
CA ARG A 71 -15.56 4.68 -1.41
C ARG A 71 -15.90 5.44 -2.68
N GLY A 72 -16.53 6.61 -2.55
CA GLY A 72 -17.02 7.38 -3.70
C GLY A 72 -15.93 7.85 -4.67
N CYS A 73 -14.68 7.98 -4.20
CA CYS A 73 -13.53 8.34 -5.03
C CYS A 73 -12.70 7.13 -5.49
N CYS A 74 -13.12 5.90 -5.19
CA CYS A 74 -12.38 4.69 -5.55
C CYS A 74 -12.66 4.31 -7.00
N GLU A 75 -11.61 4.27 -7.81
CA GLU A 75 -11.65 3.71 -9.17
C GLU A 75 -11.06 2.30 -9.15
N THR A 76 -11.70 1.36 -9.86
CA THR A 76 -11.21 -0.01 -10.05
C THR A 76 -10.86 -0.25 -11.51
N ALA A 77 -9.98 -1.23 -11.76
CA ALA A 77 -9.67 -1.69 -13.12
C ALA A 77 -10.89 -2.30 -13.83
#